data_AF-A0A3S3PHR1-F1
#
_entry.id   AF-A0A3S3PHR1-F1
#
_cell.length_a   1.000
_cell.length_b   1.000
_cell.length_c   1.000
_cell.angle_alpha   90.00
_cell.angle_beta   90.00
_cell.angle_gamma   90.00
#
_symmetry.space_group_name_H-M   'P 1'
#
loop_
_entity.id
_entity.type
_entity.pdbx_description
1 polymer ?
#
loop_
_entity_poly.entity_id
_entity_poly.type
_entity_poly.pdbx_seq_one_letter_code
_entity_poly.pdbx_strand_id
1 'polypeptide(L)'
;MAKNKVEITVTYAMINLVVVSCLLSFLFKLLISESIASHPNSNLLRLTDFYSKLAFTFKYQTLAILSLFICIVNVITKRALNPSARNPLSGNEKYTEAAKNILQNTVEQYLLHLILQLILITYIDGSTVVKMIPLMSWSFFIGRLAFMIGYPLHREFGFLL
;
A
#
# COMPACT_ATOMS: atom_id res chain seq x y z
N MET A 1 15.95 35.48 1.36
CA MET A 1 15.09 34.75 0.40
C MET A 1 15.24 33.23 0.45
N ALA A 2 16.45 32.67 0.63
CA ALA A 2 16.68 31.22 0.75
C ALA A 2 16.05 30.57 2.00
N LYS A 3 16.07 31.26 3.15
CA LYS A 3 15.53 30.77 4.43
C LYS A 3 14.01 30.46 4.36
N ASN A 4 13.21 31.34 3.76
CA ASN A 4 11.78 31.11 3.52
C ASN A 4 11.49 29.88 2.64
N LYS A 5 12.32 29.61 1.62
CA LYS A 5 12.11 28.44 0.75
C LYS A 5 12.35 27.13 1.49
N VAL A 6 13.32 27.10 2.42
CA VAL A 6 13.62 25.92 3.25
C VAL A 6 12.49 25.69 4.25
N GLU A 7 12.06 26.72 4.97
CA GLU A 7 10.95 26.62 5.95
C GLU A 7 9.65 26.13 5.30
N ILE A 8 9.28 26.67 4.15
CA ILE A 8 8.08 26.22 3.42
C ILE A 8 8.19 24.74 3.02
N THR A 9 9.36 24.30 2.55
CA THR A 9 9.58 22.91 2.11
C THR A 9 9.51 21.94 3.28
N VAL A 10 10.08 22.30 4.42
CA VAL A 10 10.02 21.50 5.66
C VAL A 10 8.59 21.40 6.16
N THR A 11 7.83 22.50 6.16
CA THR A 11 6.43 22.50 6.59
C THR A 11 5.56 21.58 5.74
N TYR A 12 5.70 21.61 4.40
CA TYR A 12 4.97 20.68 3.53
C TYR A 12 5.36 19.22 3.76
N ALA A 13 6.64 18.92 3.94
CA ALA A 13 7.09 17.57 4.24
C ALA A 13 6.51 17.07 5.58
N MET A 14 6.50 17.92 6.61
CA MET A 14 5.96 17.61 7.93
C MET A 14 4.44 17.37 7.89
N ILE A 15 3.68 18.21 7.17
CA ILE A 15 2.23 18.01 7.01
C ILE A 15 1.94 16.67 6.33
N ASN A 16 2.66 16.36 5.24
CA ASN A 16 2.51 15.07 4.58
C ASN A 16 2.84 13.92 5.52
N LEU A 17 3.96 13.99 6.24
CA LEU A 17 4.35 12.97 7.22
C LEU A 17 3.28 12.74 8.30
N VAL A 18 2.67 13.81 8.81
CA VAL A 18 1.61 13.74 9.83
C VAL A 18 0.33 13.12 9.26
N VAL A 19 -0.15 13.60 8.12
CA VAL A 19 -1.33 13.03 7.43
C VAL A 19 -1.12 11.56 7.15
N VAL A 20 0.10 11.20 6.74
CA VAL A 20 0.49 9.83 6.43
C VAL A 20 0.48 8.96 7.67
N SER A 21 1.11 9.42 8.74
CA SER A 21 1.17 8.68 10.01
C SER A 21 -0.22 8.49 10.61
N CYS A 22 -1.11 9.48 10.49
CA CYS A 22 -2.50 9.38 10.91
C CYS A 22 -3.28 8.35 10.08
N LEU A 23 -3.16 8.38 8.75
CA LEU A 23 -3.83 7.42 7.86
C LEU A 23 -3.30 6.00 8.07
N LEU A 24 -1.98 5.82 8.16
CA LEU A 24 -1.34 4.53 8.48
C LEU A 24 -1.86 4.00 9.82
N SER A 25 -1.90 4.85 10.87
CA SER A 25 -2.38 4.47 12.20
C SER A 25 -3.87 4.11 12.20
N PHE A 26 -4.68 4.82 11.41
CA PHE A 26 -6.11 4.53 11.25
C PHE A 26 -6.33 3.19 10.54
N LEU A 27 -5.67 2.97 9.41
CA LEU A 27 -5.75 1.71 8.64
C LEU A 27 -5.24 0.51 9.46
N PHE A 28 -4.16 0.70 10.22
CA PHE A 28 -3.62 -0.31 11.12
C PHE A 28 -4.55 -0.60 12.30
N LYS A 29 -5.19 0.43 12.88
CA LYS A 29 -6.24 0.24 13.89
C LYS A 29 -7.44 -0.51 13.36
N LEU A 30 -7.90 -0.23 12.13
CA LEU A 30 -8.97 -0.99 11.49
C LEU A 30 -8.61 -2.48 11.33
N LEU A 31 -7.37 -2.77 10.94
CA LEU A 31 -6.85 -4.14 10.83
C LEU A 31 -6.82 -4.85 12.19
N ILE A 32 -6.29 -4.19 13.24
CA ILE A 32 -6.13 -4.79 14.57
C ILE A 32 -7.45 -4.92 15.34
N SER A 33 -8.28 -3.87 15.34
CA SER A 33 -9.52 -3.79 16.12
C SER A 33 -10.48 -4.93 15.77
N GLU A 34 -10.42 -5.43 14.55
CA GLU A 34 -11.22 -6.58 14.11
C GLU A 34 -10.48 -7.91 14.19
N SER A 35 -9.13 -7.93 14.06
CA SER A 35 -8.36 -9.15 14.32
C SER A 35 -8.46 -9.61 15.79
N ILE A 36 -8.58 -8.69 16.74
CA ILE A 36 -8.74 -9.02 18.17
C ILE A 36 -10.17 -9.54 18.47
N ALA A 37 -11.17 -9.18 17.66
CA ALA A 37 -12.51 -9.77 17.72
C ALA A 37 -12.58 -11.19 17.12
N SER A 38 -11.47 -11.68 16.54
CA SER A 38 -11.35 -13.04 16.01
C SER A 38 -11.05 -14.04 17.13
N HIS A 39 -12.04 -14.28 18.00
CA HIS A 39 -11.98 -15.45 18.88
C HIS A 39 -11.87 -16.73 18.03
N PRO A 40 -11.04 -17.73 18.42
CA PRO A 40 -10.71 -18.87 17.55
C PRO A 40 -11.89 -19.79 17.22
N ASN A 41 -13.05 -19.59 17.86
CA ASN A 41 -14.15 -20.55 17.86
C ASN A 41 -15.50 -20.00 17.33
N SER A 42 -15.59 -18.76 16.82
CA SER A 42 -16.86 -18.17 16.36
C SER A 42 -16.98 -17.94 14.84
N ASN A 43 -15.89 -18.05 14.07
CA ASN A 43 -15.82 -17.54 12.69
C ASN A 43 -15.83 -18.59 11.58
N LEU A 44 -15.78 -19.90 11.88
CA LEU A 44 -15.87 -20.94 10.84
C LEU A 44 -17.27 -21.00 10.18
N LEU A 45 -18.30 -20.47 10.84
CA LEU A 45 -19.70 -20.61 10.42
C LEU A 45 -20.28 -19.43 9.61
N ARG A 46 -19.56 -18.31 9.42
CA ARG A 46 -20.16 -17.04 8.93
C ARG A 46 -19.74 -16.57 7.53
N LEU A 47 -18.79 -17.21 6.87
CA LEU A 47 -18.38 -16.86 5.50
C LEU A 47 -19.04 -17.77 4.46
N THR A 48 -20.31 -18.13 4.69
CA THR A 48 -21.09 -19.00 3.80
C THR A 48 -21.61 -18.23 2.59
N ASP A 49 -22.01 -16.97 2.79
CA ASP A 49 -22.52 -16.10 1.75
C ASP A 49 -21.41 -15.26 1.08
N PHE A 50 -21.66 -14.86 -0.17
CA PHE A 50 -20.72 -14.07 -0.95
C PHE A 50 -20.46 -12.69 -0.32
N TYR A 51 -21.48 -12.06 0.26
CA TYR A 51 -21.34 -10.73 0.87
C TYR A 51 -20.33 -10.75 2.02
N SER A 52 -20.40 -11.74 2.90
CA SER A 52 -19.45 -11.91 3.99
C SER A 52 -18.03 -12.12 3.47
N LYS A 53 -17.84 -12.93 2.41
CA LYS A 53 -16.52 -13.16 1.78
C LYS A 53 -15.96 -11.88 1.18
N LEU A 54 -16.81 -11.11 0.52
CA LEU A 54 -16.45 -9.82 -0.08
C LEU A 54 -16.02 -8.81 0.98
N ALA A 55 -16.81 -8.66 2.05
CA ALA A 55 -16.51 -7.77 3.17
C ALA A 55 -15.18 -8.13 3.84
N PHE A 56 -14.93 -9.43 4.07
CA PHE A 56 -13.66 -9.91 4.61
C PHE A 56 -12.49 -9.59 3.67
N THR A 57 -12.67 -9.78 2.37
CA THR A 57 -11.63 -9.51 1.37
C THR A 57 -11.26 -8.03 1.32
N PHE A 58 -12.25 -7.13 1.31
CA PHE A 58 -11.98 -5.69 1.35
C PHE A 58 -11.29 -5.23 2.63
N LYS A 59 -11.52 -5.88 3.77
CA LYS A 59 -10.78 -5.56 5.00
C LYS A 59 -9.28 -5.79 4.83
N TYR A 60 -8.88 -6.88 4.17
CA TYR A 60 -7.46 -7.18 3.92
C TYR A 60 -6.85 -6.38 2.76
N GLN A 61 -7.66 -5.81 1.87
CA GLN A 61 -7.19 -4.82 0.88
C GLN A 61 -6.55 -3.58 1.51
N THR A 62 -6.85 -3.31 2.78
CA THR A 62 -6.19 -2.26 3.58
C THR A 62 -4.66 -2.36 3.52
N LEU A 63 -4.09 -3.58 3.56
CA LEU A 63 -2.64 -3.79 3.48
C LEU A 63 -2.08 -3.41 2.10
N ALA A 64 -2.79 -3.76 1.03
CA ALA A 64 -2.37 -3.43 -0.32
C ALA A 64 -2.48 -1.92 -0.57
N ILE A 65 -3.55 -1.26 -0.09
CA ILE A 65 -3.70 0.20 -0.11
C ILE A 65 -2.58 0.88 0.71
N LEU A 66 -2.16 0.28 1.83
CA LEU A 66 -1.02 0.76 2.62
C LEU A 66 0.25 0.87 1.78
N SER A 67 0.55 -0.15 0.97
CA SER A 67 1.74 -0.17 0.11
C SER A 67 1.70 0.96 -0.95
N LEU A 68 0.55 1.21 -1.56
CA LEU A 68 0.36 2.32 -2.50
C LEU A 68 0.61 3.66 -1.83
N PHE A 69 0.08 3.81 -0.62
CA PHE A 69 0.22 5.03 0.13
C PHE A 69 1.69 5.33 0.47
N ILE A 70 2.46 4.32 0.90
CA ILE A 70 3.91 4.44 1.11
C ILE A 70 4.61 4.91 -0.19
N CYS A 71 4.23 4.37 -1.35
CA CYS A 71 4.78 4.77 -2.64
C CYS A 71 4.47 6.25 -2.98
N ILE A 72 3.23 6.69 -2.73
CA ILE A 72 2.81 8.10 -2.95
C ILE A 72 3.67 9.04 -2.09
N VAL A 73 3.85 8.69 -0.80
CA VAL A 73 4.66 9.48 0.13
C VAL A 73 6.11 9.55 -0.29
N ASN A 74 6.65 8.45 -0.81
CA ASN A 74 8.00 8.43 -1.36
C ASN A 74 8.12 9.43 -2.53
N VAL A 75 7.18 9.43 -3.48
CA VAL A 75 7.17 10.41 -4.59
C VAL A 75 7.08 11.85 -4.08
N ILE A 76 6.17 12.13 -3.15
CA ILE A 76 6.00 13.47 -2.57
C ILE A 76 7.28 13.92 -1.87
N THR A 77 7.88 13.05 -1.05
CA THR A 77 9.13 13.33 -0.35
C THR A 77 10.27 13.63 -1.32
N LYS A 78 10.43 12.83 -2.39
CA LYS A 78 11.45 13.08 -3.42
C LYS A 78 11.24 14.42 -4.13
N ARG A 79 9.98 14.82 -4.41
CA ARG A 79 9.66 16.15 -4.98
C ARG A 79 9.91 17.30 -4.01
N ALA A 80 9.59 17.11 -2.73
CA ALA A 80 9.81 18.12 -1.70
C ALA A 80 11.31 18.38 -1.50
N LEU A 81 12.12 17.32 -1.40
CA LEU A 81 13.56 17.40 -1.21
C LEU A 81 14.34 17.91 -2.43
N ASN A 82 13.75 17.83 -3.63
CA ASN A 82 14.38 18.28 -4.87
C ASN A 82 13.56 19.41 -5.51
N PRO A 83 13.81 20.69 -5.16
CA PRO A 83 13.03 21.82 -5.65
C PRO A 83 12.95 21.91 -7.18
N SER A 84 14.02 21.52 -7.87
CA SER A 84 14.09 21.50 -9.34
C SER A 84 13.13 20.49 -9.96
N ALA A 85 12.72 19.45 -9.23
CA ALA A 85 11.79 18.40 -9.65
C ALA A 85 10.35 18.61 -9.14
N ARG A 86 10.01 19.79 -8.59
CA ARG A 86 8.61 20.10 -8.24
C ARG A 86 7.73 20.29 -9.47
N ASN A 87 8.25 20.99 -10.48
CA ASN A 87 7.59 21.10 -11.76
C ASN A 87 7.94 19.86 -12.59
N PRO A 88 6.97 18.98 -12.90
CA PRO A 88 7.25 17.78 -13.68
C PRO A 88 7.64 18.07 -15.14
N LEU A 89 7.42 19.30 -15.62
CA LEU A 89 7.80 19.76 -16.95
C LEU A 89 9.19 20.42 -16.99
N SER A 90 9.92 20.45 -15.87
CA SER A 90 11.23 21.13 -15.80
C SER A 90 12.39 20.34 -16.40
N GLY A 91 12.15 19.11 -16.86
CA GLY A 91 13.19 18.18 -17.34
C GLY A 91 14.03 17.54 -16.21
N ASN A 92 13.77 17.85 -14.94
CA ASN A 92 14.51 17.30 -13.79
C ASN A 92 13.86 16.04 -13.18
N GLU A 93 13.11 15.27 -13.97
CA GLU A 93 12.37 14.10 -13.49
C GLU A 93 13.30 12.95 -13.03
N LYS A 94 14.59 12.98 -13.38
CA LYS A 94 15.60 12.00 -12.91
C LYS A 94 15.64 11.82 -11.38
N TYR A 95 15.28 12.86 -10.61
CA TYR A 95 15.27 12.80 -9.14
C TYR A 95 14.02 12.09 -8.57
N THR A 96 12.97 11.94 -9.38
CA THR A 96 11.68 11.36 -8.99
C THR A 96 11.33 10.11 -9.79
N GLU A 97 12.07 9.83 -10.87
CA GLU A 97 11.82 8.75 -11.82
C GLU A 97 11.71 7.39 -11.15
N ALA A 98 12.68 7.02 -10.32
CA ALA A 98 12.64 5.75 -9.59
C ALA A 98 11.38 5.63 -8.70
N ALA A 99 11.06 6.68 -7.94
CA ALA A 99 9.88 6.68 -7.07
C ALA A 99 8.56 6.59 -7.87
N LYS A 100 8.49 7.27 -9.02
CA LYS A 100 7.33 7.19 -9.93
C LYS A 100 7.18 5.81 -10.53
N ASN A 101 8.28 5.21 -10.99
CA ASN A 101 8.26 3.88 -11.58
C ASN A 101 7.84 2.82 -10.55
N ILE A 102 8.28 2.96 -9.29
CA ILE A 102 7.84 2.11 -8.19
C ILE A 102 6.34 2.28 -7.93
N LEU A 103 5.86 3.53 -7.84
CA LEU A 103 4.43 3.80 -7.65
C LEU A 103 3.59 3.23 -8.79
N GLN A 104 3.98 3.48 -10.03
CA GLN A 104 3.26 2.99 -11.22
C GLN A 104 3.19 1.46 -11.22
N ASN A 105 4.32 0.77 -11.01
CA ASN A 105 4.33 -0.67 -10.93
C ASN A 105 3.45 -1.20 -9.79
N THR A 106 3.47 -0.53 -8.63
CA THR A 106 2.64 -0.93 -7.49
C THR A 106 1.15 -0.75 -7.78
N VAL A 107 0.74 0.29 -8.51
CA VAL A 107 -0.64 0.50 -8.97
C VAL A 107 -1.07 -0.62 -9.93
N GLU A 108 -0.25 -0.92 -10.93
CA GLU A 108 -0.53 -1.98 -11.90
C GLU A 108 -0.70 -3.34 -11.21
N GLN A 109 0.20 -3.67 -10.28
CA GLN A 109 0.16 -4.92 -9.52
C GLN A 109 -1.00 -4.95 -8.52
N TYR A 110 -1.35 -3.82 -7.90
CA TYR A 110 -2.50 -3.74 -7.02
C TYR A 110 -3.81 -4.01 -7.75
N LEU A 111 -4.00 -3.44 -8.96
CA LEU A 111 -5.20 -3.66 -9.75
C LEU A 111 -5.37 -5.15 -10.10
N LEU A 112 -4.28 -5.80 -10.51
CA LEU A 112 -4.28 -7.24 -10.76
C LEU A 112 -4.59 -8.03 -9.47
N HIS A 113 -3.93 -7.69 -8.36
CA HIS A 113 -4.15 -8.34 -7.07
C HIS A 113 -5.61 -8.24 -6.60
N LEU A 114 -6.20 -7.06 -6.67
CA LEU A 114 -7.59 -6.80 -6.30
C LEU A 114 -8.56 -7.63 -7.16
N ILE A 115 -8.44 -7.53 -8.49
CA ILE A 115 -9.33 -8.22 -9.42
C ILE A 115 -9.22 -9.74 -9.22
N LEU A 116 -8.00 -10.27 -9.11
CA LEU A 116 -7.77 -11.71 -8.92
C LEU A 116 -8.34 -12.21 -7.59
N GLN A 117 -8.20 -11.45 -6.49
CA GLN A 117 -8.81 -11.84 -5.22
C GLN A 117 -10.35 -11.82 -5.29
N LEU A 118 -10.94 -10.82 -5.94
CA LEU A 118 -12.39 -10.74 -6.12
C LEU A 118 -12.93 -11.89 -6.98
N ILE A 119 -12.21 -12.30 -8.02
CA ILE A 119 -12.53 -13.49 -8.81
C ILE A 119 -12.38 -14.74 -7.94
N LEU A 120 -11.27 -14.89 -7.21
CA LEU A 120 -10.97 -16.06 -6.40
C LEU A 120 -12.08 -16.37 -5.40
N ILE A 121 -12.58 -15.36 -4.67
CA ILE A 121 -13.58 -15.56 -3.60
C ILE A 121 -14.94 -16.06 -4.12
N THR A 122 -15.19 -16.00 -5.44
CA THR A 122 -16.37 -16.60 -6.06
C THR A 122 -16.28 -18.12 -6.16
N TYR A 123 -15.06 -18.67 -6.21
CA TYR A 123 -14.81 -20.10 -6.41
C TYR A 123 -14.46 -20.86 -5.13
N ILE A 124 -13.90 -20.17 -4.13
CA ILE A 124 -13.42 -20.83 -2.91
C ILE A 124 -14.43 -20.74 -1.75
N ASP A 125 -14.41 -21.73 -0.87
CA ASP A 125 -15.23 -21.77 0.33
C ASP A 125 -14.73 -20.80 1.42
N GLY A 126 -15.59 -20.48 2.37
CA GLY A 126 -15.28 -19.51 3.43
C GLY A 126 -14.06 -19.90 4.28
N SER A 127 -13.82 -21.19 4.52
CA SER A 127 -12.67 -21.64 5.31
C SER A 127 -11.35 -21.40 4.58
N THR A 128 -11.36 -21.55 3.25
CA THR A 128 -10.21 -21.24 2.39
C THR A 128 -10.00 -19.73 2.29
N VAL A 129 -11.06 -18.92 2.21
CA VAL A 129 -10.97 -17.44 2.21
C VAL A 129 -10.21 -16.92 3.43
N VAL A 130 -10.56 -17.40 4.63
CA VAL A 130 -9.92 -16.98 5.90
C VAL A 130 -8.42 -17.25 5.92
N LYS A 131 -7.95 -18.26 5.19
CA LYS A 131 -6.51 -18.61 5.13
C LYS A 131 -5.79 -17.88 4.00
N MET A 132 -6.39 -17.87 2.81
CA MET A 132 -5.73 -17.41 1.58
C MET A 132 -5.67 -15.89 1.48
N ILE A 133 -6.76 -15.18 1.76
CA ILE A 133 -6.79 -13.73 1.59
C ILE A 133 -5.75 -13.03 2.48
N PRO A 134 -5.64 -13.33 3.79
CA PRO A 134 -4.62 -12.71 4.63
C PRO A 134 -3.21 -13.01 4.15
N LEU A 135 -2.94 -14.27 3.78
CA LEU A 135 -1.63 -14.69 3.29
C LEU A 135 -1.25 -13.94 2.01
N MET A 136 -2.16 -13.85 1.05
CA MET A 136 -1.94 -13.14 -0.20
C MET A 136 -1.72 -11.64 0.03
N SER A 137 -2.53 -11.01 0.90
CA SER A 137 -2.41 -9.57 1.17
C SER A 137 -1.13 -9.21 1.93
N TRP A 138 -0.69 -10.06 2.87
CA TRP A 138 0.61 -9.89 3.54
C TRP A 138 1.78 -10.14 2.59
N SER A 139 1.71 -11.17 1.75
CA SER A 139 2.75 -11.46 0.76
C SER A 139 2.90 -10.29 -0.22
N PHE A 140 1.78 -9.78 -0.73
CA PHE A 140 1.77 -8.59 -1.58
C PHE A 140 2.42 -7.39 -0.87
N PHE A 141 2.02 -7.10 0.37
CA PHE A 141 2.57 -5.98 1.13
C PHE A 141 4.09 -6.10 1.33
N ILE A 142 4.57 -7.26 1.77
CA ILE A 142 6.01 -7.53 1.96
C ILE A 142 6.75 -7.45 0.62
N GLY A 143 6.16 -7.99 -0.45
CA GLY A 143 6.73 -7.97 -1.79
C GLY A 143 6.92 -6.55 -2.29
N ARG A 144 5.93 -5.68 -2.07
CA ARG A 144 6.03 -4.25 -2.45
C ARG A 144 7.09 -3.50 -1.62
N LEU A 145 7.24 -3.81 -0.34
CA LEU A 145 8.33 -3.24 0.47
C LEU A 145 9.70 -3.69 -0.05
N ALA A 146 9.87 -4.99 -0.32
CA ALA A 146 11.10 -5.55 -0.87
C ALA A 146 11.41 -4.97 -2.26
N PHE A 147 10.39 -4.80 -3.10
CA PHE A 147 10.52 -4.20 -4.43
C PHE A 147 11.01 -2.76 -4.34
N MET A 148 10.44 -1.97 -3.43
CA MET A 148 10.85 -0.59 -3.19
C MET A 148 12.30 -0.49 -2.70
N ILE A 149 12.70 -1.35 -1.77
CA ILE A 149 14.07 -1.36 -1.22
C ILE A 149 15.08 -1.81 -2.27
N GLY A 150 14.74 -2.82 -3.08
CA GLY A 150 15.61 -3.38 -4.10
C GLY A 150 15.73 -2.56 -5.39
N TYR A 151 14.84 -1.59 -5.62
CA TYR A 151 14.84 -0.83 -6.87
C TYR A 151 16.06 0.11 -6.99
N PRO A 152 16.77 0.15 -8.14
CA PRO A 152 16.46 -0.56 -9.39
C PRO A 152 17.13 -1.93 -9.56
N LEU A 153 18.24 -2.22 -8.86
CA LEU A 153 19.14 -3.34 -9.18
C LEU A 153 18.71 -4.71 -8.64
N HIS A 154 18.02 -4.76 -7.50
CA HIS A 154 17.60 -5.97 -6.80
C HIS A 154 16.07 -6.09 -6.69
N ARG A 155 15.34 -5.44 -7.60
CA ARG A 155 13.87 -5.36 -7.58
C ARG A 155 13.16 -6.70 -7.84
N GLU A 156 13.85 -7.68 -8.42
CA GLU A 156 13.26 -8.95 -8.85
C GLU A 156 12.68 -9.76 -7.69
N PHE A 157 13.36 -9.78 -6.54
CA PHE A 157 12.90 -10.50 -5.36
C PHE A 157 11.53 -10.01 -4.88
N GLY A 158 11.34 -8.69 -4.81
CA GLY A 158 10.05 -8.11 -4.46
C GLY A 158 9.02 -8.12 -5.59
N PHE A 159 9.44 -8.26 -6.84
CA PHE A 159 8.54 -8.34 -7.99
C PHE A 159 7.81 -9.68 -8.04
N LEU A 160 8.50 -10.77 -7.68
CA LEU A 160 7.99 -12.14 -7.69
C LEU A 160 7.08 -12.49 -6.50
N LEU A 161 7.10 -11.66 -5.45
CA LEU A 161 6.33 -11.81 -4.22
C LEU A 161 5.06 -10.92 -4.24
#